data_AF-A0A0B0CXG8-F1
#
_entry.id   AF-A0A0B0CXG8-F1
#
_cell.length_a   1.000
_cell.length_b   1.000
_cell.length_c   1.000
_cell.angle_alpha   90.00
_cell.angle_beta   90.00
_cell.angle_gamma   90.00
#
_symmetry.space_group_name_H-M   'P 1'
#
loop_
_entity.id
_entity.type
_entity.pdbx_description
1 polymer ?
#
loop_
_entity_poly.entity_id
_entity_poly.type
_entity_poly.pdbx_seq_one_letter_code
_entity_poly.pdbx_strand_id
1 'polypeptide(L)'
;MSVIRNKWMMLLFNVMVVTLLFAVLAPVYDLFHYINQLFYIAYFYLFVGLLLWVIRGGFFDAITYSFRRFSNKMAKQKDYLDDWKEKPLPSQTVEKSWLSFFLFHGSMLALGLLALLAVYYNV
;
A
#
# COMPACT_ATOMS: atom_id res chain seq x y z
N MET A 1 -12.84 14.74 -4.53
CA MET A 1 -12.61 13.31 -4.85
C MET A 1 -13.68 12.44 -4.17
N SER A 2 -14.81 12.19 -4.81
CA SER A 2 -15.99 11.51 -4.21
C SER A 2 -16.00 9.98 -4.37
N VAL A 3 -15.03 9.42 -5.09
CA VAL A 3 -14.98 7.98 -5.40
C VAL A 3 -14.70 7.12 -4.15
N ILE A 4 -14.15 7.72 -3.08
CA ILE A 4 -13.83 7.03 -1.81
C ILE A 4 -15.06 6.90 -0.89
N ARG A 5 -16.25 7.40 -1.28
CA ARG A 5 -17.39 7.49 -0.36
C ARG A 5 -17.92 6.13 0.11
N ASN A 6 -17.77 5.07 -0.69
CA ASN A 6 -18.22 3.72 -0.32
C ASN A 6 -17.11 2.68 -0.43
N LYS A 7 -16.43 2.42 0.71
CA LYS A 7 -15.35 1.43 0.82
C LYS A 7 -15.78 0.02 0.37
N TRP A 8 -17.05 -0.34 0.59
CA TRP A 8 -17.60 -1.65 0.19
C TRP A 8 -17.80 -1.77 -1.31
N MET A 9 -18.22 -0.68 -1.98
CA MET A 9 -18.36 -0.66 -3.44
C MET A 9 -17.00 -0.83 -4.11
N MET A 10 -15.95 -0.20 -3.57
CA MET A 10 -14.60 -0.38 -4.08
C MET A 10 -14.06 -1.79 -3.81
N LEU A 11 -14.43 -2.42 -2.69
CA LEU A 11 -14.10 -3.81 -2.41
C LEU A 11 -14.77 -4.73 -3.44
N LEU A 12 -16.07 -4.53 -3.72
CA LEU A 12 -16.79 -5.27 -4.75
C LEU A 12 -16.13 -5.11 -6.13
N PHE A 13 -15.74 -3.88 -6.47
CA PHE A 13 -15.01 -3.62 -7.70
C PHE A 13 -13.69 -4.40 -7.78
N ASN A 14 -12.92 -4.46 -6.70
CA ASN A 14 -11.69 -5.27 -6.66
C ASN A 14 -11.97 -6.76 -6.84
N VAL A 15 -13.04 -7.28 -6.23
CA VAL A 15 -13.45 -8.68 -6.44
C VAL A 15 -13.84 -8.91 -7.90
N MET A 16 -14.61 -8.01 -8.52
CA MET A 16 -14.93 -8.08 -9.95
C MET A 16 -13.68 -8.08 -10.82
N VAL A 17 -12.69 -7.25 -10.51
CA VAL A 17 -11.40 -7.23 -11.22
C VAL A 17 -10.67 -8.56 -11.06
N VAL A 18 -10.61 -9.13 -9.85
CA VAL A 18 -10.01 -10.46 -9.63
C VAL A 18 -10.73 -11.53 -10.45
N THR A 19 -12.07 -11.54 -10.44
CA THR A 19 -12.87 -12.49 -11.22
C THR A 19 -12.65 -12.32 -12.72
N LEU A 20 -12.55 -11.08 -13.22
CA LEU A 20 -12.27 -10.80 -14.62
C LEU A 20 -10.86 -11.27 -15.03
N LEU A 21 -9.85 -10.98 -14.21
CA LEU A 21 -8.48 -11.42 -14.46
C LEU A 21 -8.38 -12.94 -14.46
N PHE A 22 -9.06 -13.61 -13.53
CA PHE A 22 -9.19 -15.06 -13.53
C PHE A 22 -9.87 -15.57 -14.80
N ALA A 23 -10.98 -14.98 -15.23
CA ALA A 23 -11.70 -15.40 -16.42
C ALA A 23 -10.87 -15.29 -17.71
N VAL A 24 -9.96 -14.31 -17.80
CA VAL A 24 -9.17 -14.04 -19.02
C VAL A 24 -7.80 -14.72 -19.00
N LEU A 25 -7.17 -14.83 -17.82
CA LEU A 25 -5.76 -15.24 -17.71
C LEU A 25 -5.57 -16.65 -17.10
N ALA A 26 -6.60 -17.24 -16.51
CA ALA A 26 -6.44 -18.55 -15.89
C ALA A 26 -6.24 -19.63 -16.97
N PRO A 27 -5.19 -20.46 -16.87
CA PRO A 27 -4.99 -21.59 -17.78
C PRO A 27 -6.02 -22.69 -17.54
N VAL A 28 -6.50 -22.83 -16.30
CA VAL A 28 -7.54 -23.78 -15.88
C VAL A 28 -8.50 -23.08 -14.93
N TYR A 29 -9.80 -23.34 -15.10
CA TYR A 29 -10.84 -22.79 -14.25
C TYR A 29 -11.02 -23.62 -12.97
N ASP A 30 -10.06 -23.53 -12.07
CA ASP A 30 -10.12 -24.15 -10.75
C ASP A 30 -9.97 -23.12 -9.63
N LEU A 31 -10.20 -23.56 -8.39
CA LEU A 31 -10.10 -22.71 -7.21
C LEU A 31 -8.65 -22.24 -6.96
N PHE A 32 -7.65 -23.05 -7.34
CA PHE A 32 -6.23 -22.73 -7.16
C PHE A 32 -5.82 -21.49 -7.98
N HIS A 33 -6.18 -21.43 -9.25
CA HIS A 33 -5.87 -20.30 -10.11
C HIS A 33 -6.66 -19.05 -9.70
N TYR A 34 -7.87 -19.20 -9.16
CA TYR A 34 -8.62 -18.08 -8.60
C TYR A 34 -7.92 -17.50 -7.36
N ILE A 35 -7.46 -18.36 -6.45
CA ILE A 35 -6.67 -18.00 -5.28
C ILE A 35 -5.40 -17.24 -5.70
N ASN A 36 -4.71 -17.68 -6.74
CA ASN A 36 -3.52 -17.00 -7.25
C ASN A 36 -3.82 -15.57 -7.74
N GLN A 37 -4.90 -15.38 -8.50
CA GLN A 37 -5.29 -14.03 -8.95
C GLN A 37 -5.69 -13.13 -7.79
N LEU A 38 -6.44 -13.65 -6.82
CA LEU A 38 -6.76 -12.91 -5.60
C LEU A 38 -5.50 -12.54 -4.81
N PHE A 39 -4.54 -13.45 -4.72
CA PHE A 39 -3.25 -13.22 -4.05
C PHE A 39 -2.49 -12.06 -4.68
N TYR A 40 -2.37 -11.98 -6.00
CA TYR A 40 -1.64 -10.88 -6.65
C TYR A 40 -2.26 -9.52 -6.36
N ILE A 41 -3.59 -9.41 -6.39
CA ILE A 41 -4.29 -8.17 -6.07
C ILE A 41 -4.17 -7.85 -4.58
N ALA A 42 -4.40 -8.81 -3.68
CA ALA A 42 -4.24 -8.62 -2.24
C ALA A 42 -2.81 -8.19 -1.88
N TYR A 43 -1.81 -8.84 -2.47
CA TYR A 43 -0.39 -8.51 -2.32
C TYR A 43 -0.11 -7.08 -2.73
N PHE A 44 -0.60 -6.62 -3.88
CA PHE A 44 -0.41 -5.23 -4.32
C PHE A 44 -0.94 -4.23 -3.29
N TYR A 45 -2.17 -4.41 -2.81
CA TYR A 45 -2.76 -3.51 -1.82
C TYR A 45 -2.02 -3.53 -0.49
N LEU A 46 -1.67 -4.73 0.01
CA LEU A 46 -0.93 -4.87 1.26
C LEU A 46 0.48 -4.31 1.15
N PHE A 47 1.20 -4.58 0.05
CA PHE A 47 2.56 -4.11 -0.16
C PHE A 47 2.60 -2.58 -0.17
N VAL A 48 1.73 -1.93 -0.94
CA VAL A 48 1.62 -0.47 -0.96
C VAL A 48 1.15 0.06 0.39
N GLY A 49 0.16 -0.58 1.01
CA GLY A 49 -0.35 -0.17 2.33
C GLY A 49 0.72 -0.21 3.43
N LEU A 50 1.52 -1.27 3.48
CA LEU A 50 2.63 -1.41 4.43
C LEU A 50 3.76 -0.44 4.13
N LEU A 51 4.09 -0.22 2.85
CA LEU A 51 5.09 0.77 2.46
C LEU A 51 4.67 2.17 2.92
N LEU A 52 3.42 2.57 2.64
CA LEU A 52 2.86 3.84 3.11
C LEU A 52 2.82 3.92 4.64
N TRP A 53 2.58 2.79 5.32
CA TRP A 53 2.59 2.72 6.78
C TRP A 53 3.99 3.02 7.33
N VAL A 54 5.04 2.44 6.76
CA VAL A 54 6.44 2.69 7.14
C VAL A 54 6.84 4.14 6.86
N ILE A 55 6.47 4.68 5.69
CA ILE A 55 6.74 6.09 5.34
C ILE A 55 6.08 7.03 6.33
N ARG A 56 4.77 6.85 6.57
CA ARG A 56 4.01 7.69 7.50
C ARG A 56 4.43 7.49 8.96
N GLY A 57 4.97 6.31 9.30
CA GLY A 57 5.47 5.99 10.63
C GLY A 57 6.73 6.76 11.05
N GLY A 58 7.30 7.59 10.16
CA GLY A 58 8.44 8.45 10.50
C GLY A 58 9.80 7.75 10.44
N PHE A 59 9.85 6.49 9.99
CA PHE A 59 11.13 5.78 9.78
C PHE A 59 12.05 6.55 8.83
N PHE A 60 11.50 6.99 7.69
CA PHE A 60 12.24 7.78 6.71
C PHE A 60 12.46 9.23 7.13
N ASP A 61 11.70 9.74 8.10
CA ASP A 61 11.92 11.09 8.64
C ASP A 61 13.22 11.15 9.43
N ALA A 62 13.49 10.15 10.27
CA ALA A 62 14.73 10.06 11.04
C ALA A 62 15.96 10.01 10.12
N ILE A 63 15.89 9.21 9.05
CA ILE A 63 16.93 9.13 8.02
C ILE A 63 17.09 10.49 7.34
N THR A 64 16.00 11.05 6.81
CA THR A 64 16.00 12.33 6.09
C THR A 64 16.55 13.47 6.95
N TYR A 65 16.12 13.56 8.20
CA TYR A 65 16.60 14.54 9.16
C TYR A 65 18.11 14.40 9.41
N SER A 66 18.59 13.17 9.59
CA SER A 66 20.02 12.90 9.82
C SER A 66 20.88 13.32 8.64
N PHE A 67 20.46 12.98 7.42
CA PHE A 67 21.17 13.37 6.19
C PHE A 67 21.13 14.89 5.96
N ARG A 68 19.97 15.54 6.12
CA ARG A 68 19.84 17.01 6.00
C ARG A 68 20.76 17.72 7.01
N ARG A 69 20.74 17.28 8.27
CA ARG A 69 21.61 17.83 9.33
C ARG A 69 23.10 17.63 9.05
N PHE A 70 23.49 16.46 8.56
CA PHE A 70 24.87 16.15 8.22
C PHE A 70 25.36 16.99 7.05
N SER A 71 24.59 17.05 5.96
CA SER A 71 24.90 17.84 4.77
C SER A 71 25.06 19.33 5.11
N ASN A 72 24.16 19.89 5.93
CA ASN A 72 24.27 21.26 6.41
C ASN A 72 25.53 21.55 7.23
N LYS A 73 25.96 20.60 8.06
CA LYS A 73 27.19 20.76 8.84
C LYS A 73 28.44 20.70 7.97
N MET A 74 28.40 19.94 6.87
CA MET A 74 29.53 19.79 5.94
C MET A 74 29.61 20.92 4.91
N ALA A 75 28.50 21.59 4.61
CA ALA A 75 28.47 22.68 3.64
C ALA A 75 29.17 23.94 4.18
N LYS A 76 30.05 24.52 3.36
CA LYS A 76 30.77 25.77 3.68
C LYS A 76 29.88 27.02 3.64
N GLN A 77 28.71 26.93 2.98
CA GLN A 77 27.79 28.05 2.76
C GLN A 77 26.49 27.78 3.55
N LYS A 78 26.40 28.33 4.76
CA LYS A 78 25.28 28.06 5.69
C LYS A 78 23.96 28.72 5.28
N ASP A 79 24.03 29.86 4.61
CA ASP A 79 22.89 30.76 4.35
C ASP A 79 21.84 30.17 3.38
N TYR A 80 22.27 29.41 2.38
CA TYR A 80 21.38 28.74 1.41
C TYR A 80 20.72 27.46 1.95
N LEU A 81 21.09 27.06 3.16
CA LEU A 81 20.73 25.78 3.72
C LEU A 81 19.88 25.91 4.98
N ASP A 82 19.45 27.09 5.43
CA ASP A 82 18.54 27.13 6.58
C ASP A 82 17.09 26.68 6.24
N ASP A 83 16.73 26.68 4.96
CA ASP A 83 15.40 26.27 4.46
C ASP A 83 15.12 24.76 4.52
N TRP A 84 16.10 23.89 4.81
CA TRP A 84 15.83 22.42 4.81
C TRP A 84 14.90 21.98 5.93
N LYS A 85 14.76 22.78 6.99
CA LYS A 85 13.83 22.51 8.11
C LYS A 85 12.38 22.71 7.70
N GLU A 86 12.12 23.58 6.73
CA GLU A 86 10.76 23.88 6.24
C GLU A 86 10.29 22.88 5.19
N LYS A 87 11.23 22.13 4.57
CA LYS A 87 10.88 21.10 3.59
C LYS A 87 10.11 19.96 4.26
N PRO A 88 8.95 19.53 3.71
CA PRO A 88 8.15 18.49 4.29
C PRO A 88 8.96 17.20 4.46
N LEU A 89 8.67 16.49 5.54
CA LEU A 89 9.25 15.18 5.82
C LEU A 89 8.49 14.10 5.03
N PRO A 90 9.13 12.96 4.70
CA PRO A 90 8.47 11.85 4.02
C PRO A 90 7.15 11.42 4.67
N SER A 91 7.02 11.46 5.99
CA SER A 91 5.75 11.12 6.66
C SER A 91 4.61 12.10 6.37
N GLN A 92 4.94 13.35 6.03
CA GLN A 92 3.99 14.43 5.76
C GLN A 92 3.54 14.44 4.29
N THR A 93 4.26 13.78 3.40
CA THR A 93 3.89 13.69 1.97
C THR A 93 2.80 12.65 1.71
N VAL A 94 2.60 11.70 2.62
CA VAL A 94 1.58 10.64 2.50
C VAL A 94 0.31 11.05 3.24
N GLU A 95 -0.82 11.15 2.54
CA GLU A 95 -2.10 11.41 3.21
C GLU A 95 -2.62 10.20 3.99
N LYS A 96 -3.37 10.47 5.08
CA LYS A 96 -3.95 9.41 5.93
C LYS A 96 -5.03 8.60 5.19
N SER A 97 -5.75 9.28 4.29
CA SER A 97 -6.78 8.71 3.41
C SER A 97 -6.22 7.54 2.60
N TRP A 98 -5.13 7.76 1.86
CA TRP A 98 -4.44 6.76 1.05
C TRP A 98 -3.94 5.59 1.87
N LEU A 99 -3.29 5.83 3.00
CA LEU A 99 -2.85 4.76 3.90
C LEU A 99 -4.02 3.87 4.33
N SER A 100 -5.09 4.50 4.85
CA SER A 100 -6.26 3.78 5.34
C SER A 100 -6.99 3.02 4.23
N PHE A 101 -6.97 3.55 3.01
CA PHE A 101 -7.54 2.93 1.83
C PHE A 101 -6.79 1.64 1.47
N PHE A 102 -5.46 1.73 1.27
CA PHE A 102 -4.66 0.57 0.87
C PHE A 102 -4.66 -0.53 1.93
N LEU A 103 -4.53 -0.16 3.21
CA LEU A 103 -4.57 -1.14 4.31
C LEU A 103 -5.94 -1.81 4.42
N PHE A 104 -7.04 -1.06 4.36
CA PHE A 104 -8.38 -1.65 4.46
C PHE A 104 -8.66 -2.65 3.33
N HIS A 105 -8.38 -2.25 2.09
CA HIS A 105 -8.58 -3.12 0.92
C HIS A 105 -7.64 -4.32 0.94
N GLY A 106 -6.37 -4.12 1.27
CA GLY A 106 -5.39 -5.20 1.40
C GLY A 106 -5.78 -6.20 2.48
N SER A 107 -6.16 -5.75 3.67
CA SER A 107 -6.58 -6.62 4.77
C SER A 107 -7.85 -7.39 4.43
N MET A 108 -8.86 -6.77 3.82
CA MET A 108 -10.10 -7.46 3.44
C MET A 108 -9.87 -8.53 2.37
N LEU A 109 -9.09 -8.21 1.34
CA LEU A 109 -8.75 -9.18 0.30
C LEU A 109 -7.88 -10.32 0.87
N ALA A 110 -6.98 -10.02 1.81
CA ALA A 110 -6.18 -11.03 2.49
C ALA A 110 -7.02 -11.94 3.39
N LEU A 111 -8.03 -11.41 4.09
CA LEU A 111 -8.98 -12.23 4.84
C LEU A 111 -9.77 -13.16 3.90
N GLY A 112 -10.23 -12.65 2.76
CA GLY A 112 -10.87 -13.47 1.72
C GLY A 112 -9.94 -14.56 1.17
N LEU A 113 -8.68 -14.21 0.93
CA LEU A 113 -7.64 -15.15 0.49
C LEU A 113 -7.43 -16.26 1.53
N LEU A 114 -7.26 -15.91 2.81
CA LEU A 114 -7.09 -16.89 3.88
C LEU A 114 -8.31 -17.80 4.02
N ALA A 115 -9.52 -17.26 3.87
CA ALA A 115 -10.74 -18.05 3.88
C ALA A 115 -10.79 -19.04 2.70
N LEU A 116 -10.44 -18.60 1.49
CA LEU A 116 -10.40 -19.48 0.32
C LEU A 116 -9.29 -20.53 0.42
N LEU A 117 -8.12 -20.17 0.96
CA LEU A 117 -7.05 -21.14 1.25
C LEU A 117 -7.52 -22.18 2.26
N ALA A 118 -8.20 -21.76 3.33
CA ALA A 118 -8.76 -22.68 4.31
C ALA A 118 -9.74 -23.64 3.62
N VAL A 119 -10.64 -23.16 2.77
CA VAL A 119 -11.54 -24.04 2.00
C VAL A 119 -10.75 -24.98 1.09
N TYR A 120 -9.78 -24.48 0.33
CA TYR A 120 -8.99 -25.26 -0.63
C TYR A 120 -8.22 -26.42 0.02
N TYR A 121 -7.74 -26.27 1.27
CA TYR A 121 -7.01 -27.32 1.98
C TYR A 121 -7.91 -28.25 2.81
N ASN A 122 -9.17 -27.89 3.05
CA ASN A 122 -10.13 -28.73 3.78
C ASN A 122 -11.07 -29.52 2.86
N VAL A 123 -10.99 -29.30 1.55
CA VAL A 123 -11.72 -30.03 0.49
C VAL A 123 -10.75 -30.95 -0.23
#